data_AF-A0A7S2DZ18-F1
#
_entry.id   AF-A0A7S2DZ18-F1
#
_cell.length_a   1.000
_cell.length_b   1.000
_cell.length_c   1.000
_cell.angle_alpha   90.00
_cell.angle_beta   90.00
_cell.angle_gamma   90.00
#
_symmetry.space_group_name_H-M   'P 1'
#
loop_
_entity.id
_entity.type
_entity.pdbx_description
1 polymer ?
#
loop_
_entity_poly.entity_id
_entity_poly.type
_entity_poly.pdbx_seq_one_letter_code
_entity_poly.pdbx_strand_id
1 'polypeptide(L)'
;GMRYNSALAEMRRRIIENDEFNLYSQEEKIDNGDAVGLAGNLRLHFRQWPREWQTQPWCASRCEGGPCREVGTHFFSALIDFASGNSSISSSAIQKQQCAPLTARIKATVSYPDDSDNTTCEDSAFGTLEFMGGALPPGGLTIEMSVMTDKRLEKDIYELSIGSSSGGGNNDDALTLFDFCSLRKERTGHVLVQNADYGRRECVDALVSAAFRNKANRKNDDDKAQSLSIVTAQDGRKAQRLLDAILESQGAWINIDVS
;
A
#
# COMPACT_ATOMS: atom_id res chain seq x y z
N GLY A 1 5.75 7.09 -7.29
CA GLY A 1 6.73 6.08 -6.88
C GLY A 1 6.12 4.71 -6.99
N MET A 2 5.43 4.25 -5.94
CA MET A 2 4.97 2.87 -5.81
C MET A 2 4.08 2.33 -6.94
N ARG A 3 3.29 3.17 -7.61
CA ARG A 3 2.46 2.74 -8.76
C ARG A 3 3.25 2.14 -9.93
N TYR A 4 4.52 2.54 -10.12
CA TYR A 4 5.40 1.99 -11.17
C TYR A 4 6.43 1.01 -10.61
N ASN A 5 6.28 0.61 -9.35
CA ASN A 5 7.21 -0.28 -8.70
C ASN A 5 6.99 -1.72 -9.20
N SER A 6 7.96 -2.24 -9.95
CA SER A 6 7.86 -3.59 -10.52
C SER A 6 7.88 -4.69 -9.46
N ALA A 7 8.47 -4.47 -8.28
CA ALA A 7 8.40 -5.41 -7.17
C ALA A 7 6.98 -5.52 -6.60
N LEU A 8 6.26 -4.41 -6.45
CA LEU A 8 4.86 -4.41 -6.04
C LEU A 8 3.96 -5.05 -7.12
N ALA A 9 4.22 -4.74 -8.39
CA ALA A 9 3.49 -5.35 -9.50
C ALA A 9 3.68 -6.87 -9.55
N GLU A 10 4.91 -7.35 -9.36
CA GLU A 10 5.24 -8.77 -9.30
C GLU A 10 4.59 -9.46 -8.09
N MET A 11 4.59 -8.79 -6.94
CA MET A 11 3.89 -9.27 -5.74
C MET A 11 2.41 -9.49 -6.02
N ARG A 12 1.73 -8.49 -6.62
CA ARG A 12 0.32 -8.61 -7.00
C ARG A 12 0.11 -9.72 -8.04
N ARG A 13 0.92 -9.77 -9.09
CA ARG A 13 0.83 -10.79 -10.15
C ARG A 13 0.87 -12.20 -9.57
N ARG A 14 1.77 -12.45 -8.62
CA ARG A 14 1.86 -13.76 -7.97
C ARG A 14 0.65 -14.07 -7.10
N ILE A 15 0.26 -13.14 -6.25
CA ILE A 15 -0.81 -13.38 -5.27
C ILE A 15 -2.18 -13.48 -5.94
N ILE A 16 -2.50 -12.55 -6.84
CA ILE A 16 -3.85 -12.39 -7.41
C ILE A 16 -3.97 -13.07 -8.78
N GLU A 17 -2.95 -12.95 -9.66
CA GLU A 17 -3.10 -13.38 -11.05
C GLU A 17 -2.65 -14.83 -11.29
N ASN A 18 -1.64 -15.32 -10.56
CA ASN A 18 -1.16 -16.70 -10.68
C ASN A 18 -1.69 -17.63 -9.58
N ASP A 19 -2.53 -17.11 -8.68
CA ASP A 19 -3.03 -17.82 -7.51
C ASP A 19 -1.91 -18.57 -6.76
N GLU A 20 -0.79 -17.89 -6.45
CA GLU A 20 0.39 -18.50 -5.80
C GLU A 20 0.03 -19.17 -4.46
N PHE A 21 -1.09 -18.77 -3.84
CA PHE A 21 -1.62 -19.35 -2.61
C PHE A 21 -2.79 -20.31 -2.82
N ASN A 22 -3.17 -20.56 -4.08
CA ASN A 22 -4.22 -21.48 -4.46
C ASN A 22 -5.55 -21.20 -3.75
N LEU A 23 -5.89 -19.92 -3.61
CA LEU A 23 -7.04 -19.40 -2.86
C LEU A 23 -8.35 -19.83 -3.51
N TYR A 24 -8.38 -19.99 -4.84
CA TYR A 24 -9.59 -20.35 -5.59
C TYR A 24 -9.82 -21.86 -5.66
N SER A 25 -8.78 -22.70 -5.60
CA SER A 25 -9.00 -24.16 -5.51
C SER A 25 -9.42 -24.63 -4.11
N GLN A 26 -9.50 -23.73 -3.12
CA GLN A 26 -10.09 -24.02 -1.80
C GLN A 26 -11.61 -23.85 -1.77
N GLU A 27 -12.26 -23.62 -2.91
CA GLU A 27 -13.71 -23.58 -3.06
C GLU A 27 -14.42 -24.85 -2.51
N GLU A 28 -13.79 -26.03 -2.56
CA GLU A 28 -14.31 -27.26 -1.94
C GLU A 28 -14.37 -27.24 -0.39
N LYS A 29 -13.84 -26.21 0.28
CA LYS A 29 -13.92 -26.02 1.75
C LYS A 29 -14.78 -24.84 2.20
N ILE A 30 -15.41 -24.11 1.27
CA ILE A 30 -16.31 -22.98 1.59
C ILE A 30 -17.62 -23.46 2.25
N ASP A 31 -17.90 -24.76 2.25
CA ASP A 31 -19.04 -25.37 2.95
C ASP A 31 -19.06 -25.17 4.48
N ASN A 32 -17.99 -24.62 5.09
CA ASN A 32 -17.91 -24.32 6.53
C ASN A 32 -18.01 -22.83 6.90
N GLY A 33 -18.22 -21.92 5.94
CA GLY A 33 -18.51 -20.51 6.23
C GLY A 33 -17.32 -19.58 6.49
N ASP A 34 -16.07 -20.07 6.45
CA ASP A 34 -14.87 -19.22 6.52
C ASP A 34 -14.42 -18.82 5.11
N ALA A 35 -14.65 -17.56 4.74
CA ALA A 35 -14.14 -17.03 3.48
C ALA A 35 -12.61 -16.96 3.52
N VAL A 36 -11.94 -17.58 2.56
CA VAL A 36 -10.49 -17.48 2.39
C VAL A 36 -10.15 -16.06 1.92
N GLY A 37 -9.21 -15.42 2.60
CA GLY A 37 -8.75 -14.06 2.33
C GLY A 37 -7.23 -13.96 2.34
N LEU A 38 -6.74 -12.74 2.33
CA LEU A 38 -5.32 -12.41 2.47
C LEU A 38 -5.07 -11.78 3.84
N ALA A 39 -3.90 -12.05 4.39
CA ALA A 39 -3.43 -11.44 5.64
C ALA A 39 -1.98 -10.97 5.48
N GLY A 40 -1.59 -9.96 6.25
CA GLY A 40 -0.28 -9.36 6.09
C GLY A 40 0.14 -8.42 7.20
N ASN A 41 1.35 -7.90 7.09
CA ASN A 41 1.92 -6.93 8.02
C ASN A 41 2.55 -5.77 7.25
N LEU A 42 2.35 -4.54 7.73
CA LEU A 42 3.07 -3.34 7.31
C LEU A 42 3.92 -2.85 8.48
N ARG A 43 5.25 -2.93 8.34
CA ARG A 43 6.21 -2.47 9.34
C ARG A 43 7.00 -1.28 8.80
N LEU A 44 6.83 -0.14 9.45
CA LEU A 44 7.55 1.10 9.19
C LEU A 44 8.24 1.52 10.48
N HIS A 45 9.43 0.96 10.71
CA HIS A 45 10.16 1.18 11.96
C HIS A 45 11.39 2.03 11.68
N PHE A 46 11.54 3.11 12.44
CA PHE A 46 12.57 4.11 12.22
C PHE A 46 13.51 4.14 13.41
N ARG A 47 14.82 4.11 13.18
CA ARG A 47 15.78 4.28 14.27
C ARG A 47 15.65 5.66 14.91
N GLN A 48 15.36 6.66 14.10
CA GLN A 48 15.12 8.03 14.53
C GLN A 48 14.15 8.71 13.59
N TRP A 49 13.32 9.61 14.14
CA TRP A 49 12.49 10.51 13.37
C TRP A 49 12.58 11.94 13.92
N PRO A 50 12.71 12.98 13.07
CA PRO A 50 13.07 12.89 11.65
C PRO A 50 14.44 12.21 11.45
N ARG A 51 14.71 11.73 10.24
CA ARG A 51 16.02 11.18 9.89
C ARG A 51 17.06 12.30 9.77
N GLU A 52 18.33 11.94 9.84
CA GLU A 52 19.45 12.90 9.82
C GLU A 52 19.48 13.83 8.60
N TRP A 53 18.95 13.38 7.46
CA TRP A 53 18.83 14.19 6.25
C TRP A 53 17.53 14.99 6.15
N GLN A 54 16.52 14.70 6.99
CA GLN A 54 15.26 15.44 7.06
C GLN A 54 15.46 16.66 7.96
N THR A 55 16.06 17.70 7.38
CA THR A 55 16.44 18.93 8.10
C THR A 55 15.33 19.97 8.19
N GLN A 56 14.19 19.72 7.55
CA GLN A 56 13.10 20.69 7.50
C GLN A 56 12.25 20.64 8.79
N PRO A 57 11.93 21.79 9.42
CA PRO A 57 11.19 21.79 10.69
C PRO A 57 9.85 21.07 10.63
N TRP A 58 9.16 21.13 9.50
CA TRP A 58 7.85 20.52 9.32
C TRP A 58 7.89 18.98 9.41
N CYS A 59 9.03 18.32 9.15
CA CYS A 59 9.16 16.86 9.24
C CYS A 59 8.88 16.31 10.65
N ALA A 60 9.16 17.12 11.68
CA ALA A 60 8.89 16.80 13.09
C ALA A 60 7.52 17.31 13.57
N SER A 61 6.79 18.05 12.73
CA SER A 61 5.54 18.69 13.13
C SER A 61 4.34 17.77 12.97
N ARG A 62 3.34 17.90 13.84
CA ARG A 62 2.11 17.12 13.80
C ARG A 62 1.25 17.39 12.56
N CYS A 63 1.23 18.63 12.10
CA CYS A 63 0.36 19.05 11.01
C CYS A 63 0.83 18.52 9.66
N GLU A 64 2.14 18.44 9.43
CA GLU A 64 2.70 18.19 8.10
C GLU A 64 3.68 17.02 8.06
N GLY A 65 4.31 16.69 9.18
CA GLY A 65 5.36 15.68 9.28
C GLY A 65 4.90 14.36 9.86
N GLY A 66 5.88 13.57 10.26
CA GLY A 66 5.67 12.26 10.87
C GLY A 66 5.85 11.07 9.92
N PRO A 67 6.24 9.92 10.48
CA PRO A 67 6.50 8.72 9.69
C PRO A 67 5.30 8.23 8.87
N CYS A 68 4.07 8.36 9.39
CA CYS A 68 2.86 7.98 8.66
C CYS A 68 2.64 8.88 7.44
N ARG A 69 2.80 10.20 7.60
CA ARG A 69 2.57 11.17 6.52
C ARG A 69 3.64 11.08 5.44
N GLU A 70 4.91 11.01 5.83
CA GLU A 70 6.01 11.05 4.86
C GLU A 70 6.29 9.70 4.20
N VAL A 71 6.16 8.60 4.95
CA VAL A 71 6.51 7.27 4.45
C VAL A 71 5.28 6.38 4.31
N GLY A 72 4.39 6.36 5.31
CA GLY A 72 3.18 5.56 5.31
C GLY A 72 2.33 5.77 4.05
N THR A 73 2.16 7.02 3.62
CA THR A 73 1.39 7.38 2.41
C THR A 73 1.80 6.61 1.16
N HIS A 74 3.09 6.26 1.00
CA HIS A 74 3.56 5.44 -0.12
C HIS A 74 2.99 4.02 -0.07
N PHE A 75 2.97 3.40 1.12
CA PHE A 75 2.43 2.06 1.32
C PHE A 75 0.90 2.05 1.33
N PHE A 76 0.25 3.08 1.85
CA PHE A 76 -1.21 3.23 1.81
C PHE A 76 -1.71 3.33 0.37
N SER A 77 -1.05 4.15 -0.46
CA SER A 77 -1.32 4.19 -1.89
C SER A 77 -1.06 2.85 -2.57
N ALA A 78 0.03 2.15 -2.21
CA ALA A 78 0.34 0.83 -2.76
C ALA A 78 -0.71 -0.23 -2.41
N LEU A 79 -1.22 -0.23 -1.18
CA LEU A 79 -2.27 -1.15 -0.72
C LEU A 79 -3.61 -0.89 -1.42
N ILE A 80 -3.98 0.38 -1.59
CA ILE A 80 -5.17 0.76 -2.36
C ILE A 80 -5.04 0.31 -3.81
N ASP A 81 -3.88 0.55 -4.45
CA ASP A 81 -3.62 0.11 -5.83
C ASP A 81 -3.65 -1.42 -5.95
N PHE A 82 -3.03 -2.13 -4.99
CA PHE A 82 -3.04 -3.58 -4.90
C PHE A 82 -4.47 -4.13 -4.84
N ALA A 83 -5.28 -3.61 -3.91
CA ALA A 83 -6.65 -4.06 -3.68
C ALA A 83 -7.62 -3.66 -4.80
N SER A 84 -7.43 -2.48 -5.41
CA SER A 84 -8.30 -2.00 -6.50
C SER A 84 -8.08 -2.77 -7.81
N GLY A 85 -6.91 -3.37 -7.99
CA GLY A 85 -6.54 -4.01 -9.26
C GLY A 85 -6.10 -3.05 -10.36
N ASN A 86 -5.85 -1.78 -10.05
CA ASN A 86 -5.49 -0.72 -11.01
C ASN A 86 -4.02 -0.78 -11.48
N SER A 87 -3.43 -1.98 -11.55
CA SER A 87 -2.05 -2.17 -12.01
C SER A 87 -1.90 -1.72 -13.47
N SER A 88 -1.14 -0.64 -13.67
CA SER A 88 -0.67 -0.13 -14.96
C SER A 88 0.08 -1.16 -15.82
N ILE A 89 0.45 -2.30 -15.24
CA ILE A 89 1.40 -3.28 -15.79
C ILE A 89 0.69 -4.54 -16.28
N SER A 90 -0.63 -4.69 -16.07
CA SER A 90 -1.37 -5.81 -16.64
C SER A 90 -1.78 -5.52 -18.09
N SER A 91 -1.05 -6.14 -19.02
CA SER A 91 -1.36 -6.23 -20.45
C SER A 91 -2.16 -7.49 -20.81
N SER A 92 -2.58 -8.30 -19.82
CA SER A 92 -3.44 -9.44 -20.07
C SER A 92 -4.90 -9.01 -20.06
N ALA A 93 -5.61 -9.36 -21.13
CA ALA A 93 -7.04 -9.14 -21.33
C ALA A 93 -7.92 -9.98 -20.38
N ILE A 94 -7.46 -10.22 -19.15
CA ILE A 94 -8.25 -10.87 -18.10
C ILE A 94 -9.21 -9.81 -17.57
N GLN A 95 -10.31 -9.75 -18.31
CA GLN A 95 -11.65 -9.31 -17.95
C GLN A 95 -11.76 -8.13 -16.99
N LYS A 96 -12.32 -7.06 -17.57
CA LYS A 96 -13.26 -6.12 -16.93
C LYS A 96 -14.44 -6.86 -16.26
N GLN A 97 -14.17 -7.81 -15.37
CA GLN A 97 -15.15 -8.26 -14.42
C GLN A 97 -15.42 -7.05 -13.54
N GLN A 98 -16.70 -6.67 -13.40
CA GLN A 98 -17.12 -5.62 -12.49
C GLN A 98 -16.62 -6.00 -11.10
N CYS A 99 -15.46 -5.48 -10.74
CA CYS A 99 -14.92 -5.60 -9.40
C CYS A 99 -15.95 -4.92 -8.49
N ALA A 100 -16.35 -5.59 -7.41
CA ALA A 100 -17.19 -4.96 -6.40
C ALA A 100 -16.52 -3.65 -5.93
N PRO A 101 -17.30 -2.62 -5.54
CA PRO A 101 -16.71 -1.39 -5.00
C PRO A 101 -15.70 -1.71 -3.91
N LEU A 102 -14.50 -1.13 -4.00
CA LEU A 102 -13.48 -1.30 -2.97
C LEU A 102 -13.90 -0.48 -1.75
N THR A 103 -13.99 -1.15 -0.60
CA THR A 103 -14.22 -0.52 0.70
C THR A 103 -13.05 -0.81 1.62
N ALA A 104 -12.72 0.13 2.49
CA ALA A 104 -11.70 -0.05 3.50
C ALA A 104 -12.23 0.32 4.88
N ARG A 105 -11.69 -0.29 5.93
CA ARG A 105 -11.86 0.19 7.30
C ARG A 105 -10.57 0.06 8.07
N ILE A 106 -10.37 0.94 9.05
CA ILE A 106 -9.16 1.02 9.84
C ILE A 106 -9.50 1.17 11.32
N LYS A 107 -8.70 0.51 12.16
CA LYS A 107 -8.65 0.75 13.60
C LYS A 107 -7.20 0.90 14.00
N ALA A 108 -6.79 2.08 14.44
CA ALA A 108 -5.42 2.38 14.84
C ALA A 108 -5.37 3.23 16.11
N THR A 109 -4.37 2.97 16.94
CA THR A 109 -3.98 3.83 18.06
C THR A 109 -2.70 4.55 17.67
N VAL A 110 -2.71 5.87 17.76
CA VAL A 110 -1.57 6.72 17.43
C VAL A 110 -1.10 7.39 18.71
N SER A 111 0.18 7.23 19.01
CA SER A 111 0.81 7.86 20.16
C SER A 111 1.69 9.00 19.66
N TYR A 112 1.55 10.13 20.32
CA TYR A 112 2.43 11.28 20.15
C TYR A 112 3.36 11.36 21.36
N PRO A 113 4.56 11.92 21.22
CA PRO A 113 5.33 12.34 22.39
C PRO A 113 4.43 13.25 23.24
N ASP A 114 4.42 13.06 24.57
CA ASP A 114 3.67 13.90 25.50
C ASP A 114 4.25 15.32 25.52
N ASP A 115 3.94 16.10 24.48
CA ASP A 115 4.08 17.55 24.48
C ASP A 115 2.71 18.18 24.77
N SER A 116 2.67 19.11 25.72
CA SER A 116 1.45 19.85 26.07
C SER A 116 0.87 20.64 24.90
N ASP A 117 1.68 20.85 23.86
CA ASP A 117 1.44 21.85 22.83
C ASP A 117 0.92 21.23 21.53
N ASN A 118 0.77 19.90 21.47
CA ASN A 118 0.30 19.15 20.30
C ASN A 118 1.11 19.43 19.02
N THR A 119 2.41 19.70 19.17
CA THR A 119 3.25 20.20 18.06
C THR A 119 4.04 19.11 17.36
N THR A 120 4.40 18.06 18.08
CA THR A 120 5.23 16.98 17.56
C THR A 120 4.41 15.93 16.83
N CYS A 121 5.00 15.41 15.75
CA CYS A 121 4.45 14.31 14.99
C CYS A 121 4.34 13.02 15.82
N GLU A 122 3.62 12.05 15.27
CA GLU A 122 3.43 10.75 15.91
C GLU A 122 4.77 10.04 16.14
N ASP A 123 4.91 9.45 17.32
CA ASP A 123 6.03 8.56 17.67
C ASP A 123 5.73 7.12 17.23
N SER A 124 4.45 6.74 17.27
CA SER A 124 4.00 5.43 16.82
C SER A 124 2.54 5.41 16.36
N ALA A 125 2.21 4.45 15.51
CA ALA A 125 0.85 4.12 15.11
C ALA A 125 0.73 2.60 14.92
N PHE A 126 -0.19 1.98 15.66
CA PHE A 126 -0.45 0.53 15.59
C PHE A 126 -1.91 0.28 15.28
N GLY A 127 -2.22 -0.66 14.39
CA GLY A 127 -3.60 -0.92 14.04
C GLY A 127 -3.81 -1.99 12.98
N THR A 128 -5.07 -2.15 12.58
CA THR A 128 -5.51 -3.12 11.57
C THR A 128 -6.22 -2.38 10.45
N LEU A 129 -5.75 -2.57 9.21
CA LEU A 129 -6.42 -2.13 7.98
C LEU A 129 -7.12 -3.33 7.35
N GLU A 130 -8.38 -3.16 6.94
CA GLU A 130 -9.11 -4.17 6.19
C GLU A 130 -9.62 -3.59 4.88
N PHE A 131 -9.45 -4.36 3.80
CA PHE A 131 -9.95 -4.05 2.47
C PHE A 131 -10.89 -5.16 1.99
N MET A 132 -12.03 -4.76 1.42
CA MET A 132 -13.05 -5.67 0.88
C MET A 132 -13.48 -5.23 -0.52
N GLY A 133 -13.71 -6.18 -1.42
CA GLY A 133 -14.07 -5.91 -2.81
C GLY A 133 -12.85 -5.65 -3.70
N GLY A 134 -13.05 -4.90 -4.80
CA GLY A 134 -11.99 -4.67 -5.78
C GLY A 134 -11.56 -5.97 -6.48
N ALA A 135 -10.25 -6.15 -6.60
CA ALA A 135 -9.61 -7.34 -7.17
C ALA A 135 -9.19 -8.38 -6.11
N LEU A 136 -9.69 -8.24 -4.88
CA LEU A 136 -9.37 -9.14 -3.76
C LEU A 136 -10.24 -10.41 -3.78
N PRO A 137 -9.78 -11.50 -3.15
CA PRO A 137 -10.62 -12.66 -2.88
C PRO A 137 -11.81 -12.32 -1.96
N PRO A 138 -12.82 -13.20 -1.84
CA PRO A 138 -14.01 -12.95 -1.02
C PRO A 138 -13.73 -12.62 0.44
N GLY A 139 -12.69 -13.20 1.05
CA GLY A 139 -12.26 -12.88 2.42
C GLY A 139 -11.49 -11.56 2.58
N GLY A 140 -11.27 -10.82 1.49
CA GLY A 140 -10.61 -9.52 1.50
C GLY A 140 -9.11 -9.57 1.81
N LEU A 141 -8.58 -8.46 2.30
CA LEU A 141 -7.20 -8.30 2.74
C LEU A 141 -7.16 -7.61 4.10
N THR A 142 -6.51 -8.25 5.08
CA THR A 142 -6.23 -7.68 6.40
C THR A 142 -4.74 -7.40 6.57
N ILE A 143 -4.38 -6.19 6.97
CA ILE A 143 -3.00 -5.77 7.23
C ILE A 143 -2.87 -5.28 8.66
N GLU A 144 -2.02 -5.94 9.44
CA GLU A 144 -1.55 -5.43 10.73
C GLU A 144 -0.46 -4.39 10.49
N MET A 145 -0.70 -3.17 10.94
CA MET A 145 0.19 -2.03 10.76
C MET A 145 0.94 -1.73 12.06
N SER A 146 2.24 -1.53 11.93
CA SER A 146 3.12 -1.09 13.00
C SER A 146 4.08 -0.03 12.47
N VAL A 147 3.85 1.21 12.90
CA VAL A 147 4.72 2.36 12.67
C VAL A 147 5.30 2.78 14.01
N MET A 148 6.62 2.91 14.12
CA MET A 148 7.26 3.36 15.37
C MET A 148 8.64 3.93 15.15
N THR A 149 9.04 4.81 16.06
CA THR A 149 10.43 5.28 16.19
C THR A 149 11.09 4.60 17.39
N ASP A 150 12.21 3.91 17.18
CA ASP A 150 12.96 3.24 18.26
C ASP A 150 14.47 3.29 18.00
N LYS A 151 15.17 4.06 18.85
CA LYS A 151 16.62 4.25 18.79
C LYS A 151 17.43 2.97 19.00
N ARG A 152 16.82 1.90 19.50
CA ARG A 152 17.45 0.59 19.70
C ARG A 152 17.56 -0.21 18.40
N LEU A 153 16.86 0.19 17.34
CA LEU A 153 16.93 -0.46 16.03
C LEU A 153 18.32 -0.27 15.42
N GLU A 154 18.86 -1.34 14.83
CA GLU A 154 20.13 -1.28 14.09
C GLU A 154 19.99 -0.46 12.80
N LYS A 155 18.84 -0.58 12.14
CA LYS A 155 18.49 0.11 10.90
C LYS A 155 16.98 0.31 10.79
N ASP A 156 16.58 1.21 9.90
CA ASP A 156 15.18 1.39 9.55
C ASP A 156 14.61 0.14 8.85
N ILE A 157 13.32 -0.12 9.04
CA ILE A 157 12.57 -1.24 8.46
C ILE A 157 11.41 -0.68 7.64
N TYR A 158 11.30 -1.14 6.40
CA TYR A 158 10.25 -0.77 5.45
C TYR A 158 9.74 -2.04 4.78
N GLU A 159 8.80 -2.73 5.43
CA GLU A 159 8.38 -4.05 4.96
C GLU A 159 6.85 -4.16 4.89
N LEU A 160 6.37 -4.60 3.73
CA LEU A 160 4.98 -5.01 3.52
C LEU A 160 4.97 -6.49 3.14
N SER A 161 4.39 -7.32 4.00
CA SER A 161 4.24 -8.75 3.81
C SER A 161 2.79 -9.10 3.57
N ILE A 162 2.47 -9.94 2.58
CA ILE A 162 1.11 -10.45 2.32
C ILE A 162 1.18 -11.95 1.99
N GLY A 163 0.30 -12.73 2.61
CA GLY A 163 0.12 -14.17 2.44
C GLY A 163 -1.35 -14.59 2.53
N SER A 164 -1.60 -15.89 2.46
CA SER A 164 -2.93 -16.47 2.67
C SER A 164 -3.40 -16.33 4.12
N SER A 165 -4.70 -16.09 4.33
CA SER A 165 -5.31 -16.09 5.67
C SER A 165 -5.64 -17.48 6.22
N SER A 166 -5.50 -18.54 5.42
CA SER A 166 -5.95 -19.89 5.79
C SER A 166 -5.06 -20.57 6.84
N GLY A 167 -5.51 -20.52 8.09
CA GLY A 167 -5.31 -21.56 9.10
C GLY A 167 -3.88 -21.76 9.63
N GLY A 168 -3.52 -21.03 10.68
CA GLY A 168 -2.43 -21.42 11.59
C GLY A 168 -1.12 -20.66 11.44
N GLY A 169 -1.16 -19.33 11.51
CA GLY A 169 -0.10 -18.47 12.07
C GLY A 169 1.28 -18.41 11.40
N ASN A 170 1.63 -19.35 10.52
CA ASN A 170 2.89 -19.32 9.81
C ASN A 170 2.71 -18.58 8.49
N ASN A 171 3.08 -17.30 8.52
CA ASN A 171 3.33 -16.44 7.36
C ASN A 171 4.52 -16.94 6.49
N ASP A 172 4.89 -18.21 6.59
CA ASP A 172 6.05 -18.76 5.88
C ASP A 172 5.88 -18.54 4.37
N ASP A 173 4.69 -18.76 3.82
CA ASP A 173 4.47 -18.55 2.39
C ASP A 173 4.20 -17.07 1.99
N ALA A 174 4.36 -16.10 2.89
CA ALA A 174 4.17 -14.69 2.53
C ALA A 174 5.21 -14.17 1.52
N LEU A 175 4.77 -13.23 0.68
CA LEU A 175 5.66 -12.38 -0.10
C LEU A 175 5.90 -11.08 0.65
N THR A 176 7.15 -10.64 0.72
CA THR A 176 7.53 -9.39 1.38
C THR A 176 8.21 -8.43 0.43
N LEU A 177 7.57 -7.29 0.24
CA LEU A 177 8.20 -6.10 -0.31
C LEU A 177 9.02 -5.44 0.80
N PHE A 178 10.33 -5.33 0.60
CA PHE A 178 11.26 -4.68 1.52
C PHE A 178 12.05 -3.60 0.79
N ASP A 179 12.69 -2.69 1.54
CA ASP A 179 13.50 -1.57 1.04
C ASP A 179 12.80 -0.68 -0.01
N PHE A 180 11.47 -0.74 -0.04
CA PHE A 180 10.57 -0.24 -1.09
C PHE A 180 10.67 -0.97 -2.42
N CYS A 181 11.80 -1.52 -2.84
CA CYS A 181 12.05 -1.87 -4.24
C CYS A 181 12.38 -3.35 -4.44
N SER A 182 12.47 -4.14 -3.39
CA SER A 182 12.84 -5.55 -3.47
C SER A 182 11.73 -6.44 -2.96
N LEU A 183 11.57 -7.61 -3.58
CA LEU A 183 10.55 -8.60 -3.25
C LEU A 183 11.24 -9.93 -2.91
N ARG A 184 10.85 -10.55 -1.79
CA ARG A 184 11.32 -11.90 -1.41
C ARG A 184 10.16 -12.80 -0.99
N LYS A 185 10.41 -14.11 -1.00
CA LYS A 185 9.57 -15.09 -0.29
C LYS A 185 10.07 -15.22 1.15
N GLU A 186 9.19 -15.12 2.14
CA GLU A 186 9.58 -15.20 3.55
C GLU A 186 10.18 -16.57 3.90
N ARG A 187 9.50 -17.67 3.60
CA ARG A 187 9.94 -19.05 3.95
C ARG A 187 11.35 -19.37 3.50
N THR A 188 11.72 -18.94 2.29
CA THR A 188 13.00 -19.31 1.68
C THR A 188 14.04 -18.20 1.74
N GLY A 189 13.64 -16.98 2.09
CA GLY A 189 14.46 -15.77 1.91
C GLY A 189 14.83 -15.47 0.45
N HIS A 190 14.27 -16.22 -0.52
CA HIS A 190 14.65 -16.08 -1.92
C HIS A 190 14.13 -14.76 -2.47
N VAL A 191 15.06 -13.91 -2.92
CA VAL A 191 14.77 -12.62 -3.54
C VAL A 191 14.29 -12.84 -4.97
N LEU A 192 13.04 -12.47 -5.23
CA LEU A 192 12.38 -12.59 -6.54
C LEU A 192 12.63 -11.36 -7.41
N VAL A 193 12.68 -10.19 -6.78
CA VAL A 193 12.99 -8.90 -7.41
C VAL A 193 13.95 -8.17 -6.50
N GLN A 194 15.04 -7.65 -7.05
CA GLN A 194 16.06 -6.93 -6.29
C GLN A 194 16.23 -5.53 -6.87
N ASN A 195 16.14 -4.50 -6.03
CA ASN A 195 16.37 -3.11 -6.41
C ASN A 195 15.58 -2.69 -7.66
N ALA A 196 14.27 -2.98 -7.70
CA ALA A 196 13.39 -2.50 -8.76
C ALA A 196 13.51 -0.98 -8.92
N ASP A 197 13.30 -0.49 -10.13
CA ASP A 197 13.21 0.94 -10.36
C ASP A 197 12.05 1.53 -9.56
N TYR A 198 12.34 2.53 -8.73
CA TYR A 198 11.34 3.21 -7.89
C TYR A 198 10.39 4.14 -8.70
N GLY A 199 10.30 3.95 -10.01
CA GLY A 199 9.31 4.63 -10.84
C GLY A 199 9.48 6.14 -10.96
N ARG A 200 10.61 6.73 -10.52
CA ARG A 200 10.77 8.19 -10.44
C ARG A 200 10.76 8.82 -11.82
N ARG A 201 11.49 8.20 -12.75
CA ARG A 201 11.59 8.67 -14.13
C ARG A 201 10.24 8.51 -14.83
N GLU A 202 9.59 7.38 -14.63
CA GLU A 202 8.26 7.04 -15.16
C GLU A 202 7.22 8.04 -14.66
N CYS A 203 7.26 8.43 -13.38
CA CYS A 203 6.41 9.49 -12.84
C CYS A 203 6.62 10.83 -13.57
N VAL A 204 7.87 11.23 -13.81
CA VAL A 204 8.20 12.48 -14.50
C VAL A 204 7.76 12.41 -15.96
N ASP A 205 8.07 11.32 -16.66
CA ASP A 205 7.72 11.11 -18.07
C ASP A 205 6.20 11.10 -18.27
N ALA A 206 5.45 10.47 -17.35
CA ALA A 206 4.00 10.46 -17.39
C ALA A 206 3.40 11.87 -17.14
N LEU A 207 3.95 12.63 -16.19
CA LEU A 207 3.53 14.01 -15.93
C LEU A 207 3.81 14.92 -17.13
N VAL A 208 5.02 14.87 -17.67
CA VAL A 208 5.44 15.65 -18.85
C VAL A 208 4.57 15.29 -20.05
N SER A 209 4.31 14.00 -20.27
CA SER A 209 3.43 13.53 -21.34
C SER A 209 1.98 14.03 -21.17
N ALA A 210 1.44 14.07 -19.96
CA ALA A 210 0.14 14.67 -19.70
C ALA A 210 0.12 16.18 -19.94
N ALA A 211 1.16 16.91 -19.52
CA ALA A 211 1.26 18.34 -19.77
C ALA A 211 1.29 18.65 -21.28
N PHE A 212 2.05 17.88 -22.06
CA PHE A 212 2.06 18.00 -23.52
C PHE A 212 0.72 17.66 -24.16
N ARG A 213 0.03 16.61 -23.69
CA ARG A 213 -1.32 16.27 -24.16
C ARG A 213 -2.33 17.38 -23.86
N ASN A 214 -2.33 17.96 -22.66
CA ASN A 214 -3.19 19.10 -22.33
C ASN A 214 -2.93 20.33 -23.23
N LYS A 215 -1.70 20.50 -23.71
CA LYS A 215 -1.34 21.55 -24.67
C LYS A 215 -1.81 21.21 -26.09
N ALA A 216 -1.76 19.94 -26.49
CA ALA A 216 -2.14 19.46 -27.82
C ALA A 216 -3.66 19.29 -28.00
N ASN A 217 -4.39 18.86 -26.97
CA ASN A 217 -5.85 18.69 -26.93
C ASN A 217 -6.64 20.01 -26.96
N ARG A 218 -6.00 21.14 -27.28
CA ARG A 218 -6.71 22.32 -27.80
C ARG A 218 -7.10 22.17 -29.29
N LYS A 219 -6.72 21.10 -29.99
CA LYS A 219 -6.97 20.99 -31.43
C LYS A 219 -7.49 19.69 -32.05
N ASN A 220 -7.50 18.51 -31.42
CA ASN A 220 -8.14 17.31 -32.00
C ASN A 220 -8.33 16.22 -30.93
N ASP A 221 -9.52 15.63 -30.86
CA ASP A 221 -9.99 14.78 -29.75
C ASP A 221 -9.90 13.26 -30.00
N ASP A 222 -9.32 12.79 -31.12
CA ASP A 222 -9.60 11.42 -31.60
C ASP A 222 -8.45 10.40 -31.60
N ASP A 223 -7.24 10.72 -31.13
CA ASP A 223 -6.16 9.71 -31.15
C ASP A 223 -6.02 8.92 -29.84
N LYS A 224 -6.31 7.62 -29.96
CA LYS A 224 -6.15 6.53 -29.00
C LYS A 224 -4.74 6.49 -28.40
N ALA A 225 -4.50 7.29 -27.36
CA ALA A 225 -3.26 7.27 -26.62
C ALA A 225 -3.28 6.13 -25.59
N GLN A 226 -2.32 5.20 -25.71
CA GLN A 226 -1.96 4.27 -24.64
C GLN A 226 -1.77 5.07 -23.33
N SER A 227 -2.69 4.82 -22.40
CA SER A 227 -2.76 5.48 -21.11
C SER A 227 -1.54 5.08 -20.27
N LEU A 228 -0.47 5.88 -20.30
CA LEU A 228 0.47 5.90 -19.19
C LEU A 228 -0.35 6.20 -17.93
N SER A 229 -0.45 5.20 -17.05
CA SER A 229 -1.25 5.23 -15.82
C SER A 229 -0.68 6.26 -14.86
N ILE A 230 -1.20 7.49 -14.92
CA ILE A 230 -0.79 8.58 -14.05
C ILE A 230 -1.43 8.39 -12.68
N VAL A 231 -0.68 8.69 -11.60
CA VAL A 231 -1.28 8.89 -10.28
C VAL A 231 -2.22 10.10 -10.36
N THR A 232 -3.51 9.87 -10.22
CA THR A 232 -4.53 10.90 -10.36
C THR A 232 -4.73 11.67 -9.05
N ALA A 233 -5.38 12.83 -9.12
CA ALA A 233 -5.81 13.54 -7.91
C ALA A 233 -6.81 12.73 -7.07
N GLN A 234 -7.57 11.83 -7.69
CA GLN A 234 -8.46 10.92 -6.96
C GLN A 234 -7.66 9.89 -6.15
N ASP A 235 -6.60 9.33 -6.73
CA ASP A 235 -5.71 8.40 -6.02
C ASP A 235 -5.06 9.08 -4.81
N GLY A 236 -4.58 10.31 -4.98
CA GLY A 236 -4.04 11.12 -3.88
C GLY A 236 -5.05 11.35 -2.76
N ARG A 237 -6.31 11.67 -3.10
CA ARG A 237 -7.38 11.84 -2.10
C ARG A 237 -7.72 10.54 -1.37
N LYS A 238 -7.69 9.40 -2.04
CA LYS A 238 -7.94 8.09 -1.40
C LYS A 238 -6.86 7.76 -0.37
N ALA A 239 -5.59 7.92 -0.74
CA ALA A 239 -4.48 7.72 0.17
C ALA A 239 -4.52 8.70 1.36
N GLN A 240 -4.87 9.97 1.10
CA GLN A 240 -5.03 10.98 2.16
C GLN A 240 -6.15 10.62 3.13
N ARG A 241 -7.33 10.19 2.65
CA ARG A 241 -8.44 9.76 3.51
C ARG A 241 -8.07 8.58 4.42
N LEU A 242 -7.31 7.62 3.88
CA LEU A 242 -6.82 6.50 4.67
C LEU A 242 -5.83 6.96 5.74
N LEU A 243 -4.91 7.86 5.39
CA LEU A 243 -3.99 8.47 6.36
C LEU A 243 -4.73 9.24 7.46
N ASP A 244 -5.70 10.08 7.10
CA ASP A 244 -6.48 10.87 8.07
C ASP A 244 -7.26 9.93 9.02
N ALA A 245 -7.90 8.90 8.47
CA ALA A 245 -8.60 7.89 9.27
C ALA A 245 -7.65 7.10 10.20
N ILE A 246 -6.41 6.83 9.80
CA ILE A 246 -5.40 6.23 10.69
C ILE A 246 -5.12 7.15 11.88
N LEU A 247 -4.90 8.44 11.61
CA LEU A 247 -4.53 9.42 12.64
C LEU A 247 -5.70 9.79 13.57
N GLU A 248 -6.93 9.68 13.08
CA GLU A 248 -8.15 10.02 13.82
C GLU A 248 -8.81 8.82 14.53
N SER A 249 -8.41 7.59 14.20
CA SER A 249 -9.09 6.37 14.66
C SER A 249 -9.19 6.24 16.18
N GLN A 250 -8.15 6.60 16.93
CA GLN A 250 -8.12 6.52 18.41
C GLN A 250 -8.59 5.14 18.94
N GLY A 251 -8.24 4.06 18.23
CA GLY A 251 -8.61 2.69 18.57
C GLY A 251 -10.03 2.29 18.19
N ALA A 252 -10.80 3.16 17.52
CA ALA A 252 -12.13 2.89 17.00
C ALA A 252 -12.11 2.59 15.49
N TRP A 253 -13.01 1.73 15.02
CA TRP A 253 -13.15 1.46 13.59
C TRP A 253 -13.69 2.68 12.84
N ILE A 254 -12.98 3.10 11.79
CA ILE A 254 -13.41 4.10 10.82
C ILE A 254 -13.58 3.42 9.45
N ASN A 255 -14.76 3.56 8.86
CA ASN A 255 -15.01 3.11 7.48
C ASN A 255 -14.58 4.19 6.49
N ILE A 256 -13.94 3.79 5.41
CA ILE A 256 -13.38 4.68 4.39
C ILE A 256 -13.90 4.22 3.03
N ASP A 257 -14.51 5.16 2.31
CA ASP A 257 -14.80 4.97 0.90
C ASP A 257 -13.54 5.25 0.06
N VAL A 258 -13.00 4.17 -0.51
CA VAL A 258 -11.81 4.16 -1.37
C VAL A 258 -12.16 3.82 -2.82
N SER A 259 -13.44 3.87 -3.19
CA SER A 259 -13.93 3.67 -4.57
C SER A 259 -13.60 4.81 -5.53
#